data_AF-A0A3L7X810-F1
#
_entry.id   AF-A0A3L7X810-F1
#
_cell.length_a   1.000
_cell.length_b   1.000
_cell.length_c   1.000
_cell.angle_alpha   90.00
_cell.angle_beta   90.00
_cell.angle_gamma   90.00
#
_symmetry.space_group_name_H-M   'P 1'
#
loop_
_entity.id
_entity.type
_entity.pdbx_description
1 polymer ?
#
loop_
_entity_poly.entity_id
_entity_poly.type
_entity_poly.pdbx_seq_one_letter_code
_entity_poly.pdbx_strand_id
1 'polypeptide(L)'
;KYRYQSEFISAQNSAIGNGKGLWNRSTCNGNNTTAVPPTKSAPTGNFDNNHDGKVTCSDFKTQAEANIALAHGYTNLDGNGDGKACESLPAK
;
A
#
# COMPACT_ATOMS: atom_id res chain seq x y z
N LYS A 1 7.13 15.40 21.93
CA LYS A 1 8.01 14.63 21.00
C LYS A 1 7.26 13.40 20.56
N TYR A 2 7.06 13.19 19.26
CA TYR A 2 6.35 12.01 18.75
C TYR A 2 7.34 10.86 18.50
N ARG A 3 6.90 9.62 18.73
CA ARG A 3 7.74 8.40 18.69
C ARG A 3 8.56 8.26 17.40
N TYR A 4 7.97 8.63 16.26
CA TYR A 4 8.57 8.47 14.94
C TYR A 4 9.02 9.79 14.31
N GLN A 5 8.99 10.89 15.07
CA GLN A 5 9.27 12.22 14.55
C GLN A 5 10.66 12.31 13.88
N SER A 6 11.67 11.68 14.47
CA SER A 6 13.04 11.69 13.93
C SER A 6 13.16 10.93 12.61
N GLU A 7 12.44 9.82 12.48
CA GLU A 7 12.45 8.98 11.28
C GLU A 7 11.70 9.69 10.15
N PHE A 8 10.58 10.33 10.45
CA PHE A 8 9.85 11.17 9.50
C PHE A 8 10.70 12.34 9.00
N ILE A 9 11.42 13.03 9.89
CA ILE A 9 12.32 14.12 9.50
C ILE A 9 13.46 13.59 8.60
N SER A 10 14.04 12.44 8.95
CA SER A 10 15.12 11.83 8.16
C SER A 10 14.64 11.43 6.77
N ALA A 11 13.46 10.81 6.69
CA ALA A 11 12.83 10.44 5.43
C ALA A 11 12.49 11.67 4.57
N GLN A 12 11.97 12.74 5.19
CA GLN A 12 11.68 14.01 4.52
C GLN A 12 12.96 14.63 3.93
N ASN A 13 14.04 14.72 4.70
CA ASN A 13 15.31 15.28 4.24
C ASN A 13 15.89 14.48 3.05
N SER A 14 15.81 13.16 3.11
CA SER A 14 16.23 12.30 2.01
C SER A 14 15.38 12.52 0.75
N ALA A 15 14.06 12.66 0.91
CA ALA A 15 13.16 12.91 -0.21
C ALA A 15 13.41 14.29 -0.86
N ILE A 16 13.69 15.32 -0.07
CA ILE A 16 14.06 16.66 -0.54
C ILE A 16 15.39 16.60 -1.31
N GLY A 17 16.43 16.03 -0.70
CA GLY A 17 17.78 15.97 -1.29
C GLY A 17 17.84 15.19 -2.59
N ASN A 18 16.99 14.17 -2.74
CA ASN A 18 16.94 13.31 -3.93
C ASN A 18 15.82 13.70 -4.92
N GLY A 19 15.08 14.79 -4.66
CA GLY A 19 13.97 15.22 -5.49
C GLY A 19 12.93 14.12 -5.74
N LYS A 20 12.51 13.42 -4.69
CA LYS A 20 11.53 12.31 -4.79
C LYS A 20 10.11 12.82 -4.63
N GLY A 21 9.17 12.24 -5.39
CA GLY A 21 7.74 12.54 -5.27
C GLY A 21 7.43 14.03 -5.45
N LEU A 22 6.84 14.64 -4.43
CA LEU A 22 6.52 16.08 -4.38
C LEU A 22 7.75 16.99 -4.56
N TRP A 23 8.96 16.50 -4.24
CA TRP A 23 10.20 17.27 -4.32
C TRP A 23 10.90 17.16 -5.68
N ASN A 24 10.37 16.37 -6.62
CA ASN A 24 10.90 16.36 -7.98
C ASN A 24 10.58 17.71 -8.64
N ARG A 25 11.59 18.35 -9.25
CA ARG A 25 11.45 19.65 -9.92
C ARG A 25 10.42 19.63 -11.05
N SER A 26 10.19 18.46 -11.66
CA SER A 26 9.14 18.28 -12.68
C SER A 26 7.73 18.17 -12.09
N THR A 27 7.57 18.01 -10.77
CA THR A 27 6.25 17.83 -10.14
C THR A 27 5.43 19.12 -10.10
N CYS A 28 6.08 20.29 -10.08
CA CYS A 28 5.40 21.59 -10.07
C CYS A 28 5.46 22.31 -11.43
N ASN A 29 5.45 21.57 -12.55
CA ASN A 29 5.55 22.14 -13.91
C ASN A 29 4.20 22.59 -14.51
N GLY A 30 3.16 22.76 -13.68
CA GLY A 30 1.81 23.17 -14.13
C GLY A 30 0.95 22.02 -14.65
N ASN A 31 1.51 20.84 -14.91
CA ASN A 31 0.75 19.60 -15.07
C ASN A 31 0.60 18.96 -13.68
N ASN A 32 -0.34 19.45 -12.88
CA ASN A 32 -0.84 18.67 -11.74
C ASN A 32 -1.62 17.47 -12.30
N THR A 33 -0.94 16.47 -12.88
CA THR A 33 -1.52 15.14 -13.00
C THR A 33 -1.84 14.72 -11.58
N THR A 34 -3.13 14.57 -11.31
CA THR A 34 -3.71 14.05 -10.06
C THR A 34 -2.75 13.03 -9.47
N ALA A 35 -2.29 13.26 -8.24
CA ALA A 35 -1.33 12.39 -7.59
C ALA A 35 -1.85 10.95 -7.66
N VAL A 36 -1.27 10.15 -8.55
CA VAL A 36 -1.43 8.71 -8.48
C VAL A 36 -0.76 8.32 -7.17
N PRO A 37 -1.48 7.72 -6.21
CA PRO A 37 -0.85 7.19 -5.02
C PRO A 37 0.31 6.30 -5.46
N PRO A 38 1.43 6.22 -4.70
CA PRO A 38 2.51 5.32 -5.03
C PRO A 38 1.95 3.91 -5.09
N THR A 39 1.60 3.46 -6.30
CA THR A 39 1.25 2.09 -6.58
C THR A 39 2.55 1.34 -6.41
N LYS A 40 2.80 0.82 -5.19
CA LYS A 40 3.38 -0.52 -5.09
C LYS A 40 2.57 -1.31 -6.11
N SER A 41 3.21 -1.67 -7.21
CA SER A 41 2.60 -2.29 -8.38
C SER A 41 1.54 -3.26 -7.90
N ALA A 42 0.26 -2.90 -8.05
CA ALA A 42 -0.82 -3.80 -7.72
C ALA A 42 -0.58 -5.04 -8.60
N PRO A 43 -0.47 -6.25 -8.03
CA PRO A 43 -0.47 -7.45 -8.85
C PRO A 43 -1.83 -7.51 -9.54
N THR A 44 -1.91 -7.05 -10.78
CA THR A 44 -2.97 -7.48 -11.70
C THR A 44 -2.65 -8.91 -12.07
N GLY A 45 -3.01 -9.85 -11.19
CA GLY A 45 -2.68 -11.24 -11.41
C GLY A 45 -2.87 -12.04 -10.14
N ASN A 46 -3.83 -12.96 -10.21
CA ASN A 46 -4.10 -14.05 -9.30
C ASN A 46 -3.71 -13.84 -7.82
N PHE A 47 -4.71 -13.55 -6.98
CA PHE A 47 -4.55 -13.43 -5.53
C PHE A 47 -4.44 -14.76 -4.79
N ASP A 48 -4.54 -15.88 -5.52
CA ASP A 48 -4.27 -17.23 -5.04
C ASP A 48 -2.76 -17.50 -5.12
N ASN A 49 -2.04 -17.12 -4.06
CA ASN A 49 -0.58 -17.28 -3.99
C ASN A 49 -0.20 -18.73 -3.65
N ASN A 50 -1.09 -19.50 -3.02
CA ASN A 50 -0.85 -20.89 -2.66
C ASN A 50 -1.31 -21.90 -3.75
N HIS A 51 -1.96 -21.42 -4.80
CA HIS A 51 -2.50 -22.16 -5.95
C HIS A 51 -3.56 -23.22 -5.57
N ASP A 52 -4.38 -22.97 -4.54
CA ASP A 52 -5.44 -23.87 -4.07
C ASP A 52 -6.83 -23.60 -4.71
N GLY A 53 -6.92 -22.59 -5.58
CA GLY A 53 -8.13 -22.16 -6.26
C GLY A 53 -9.04 -21.28 -5.41
N LYS A 54 -8.60 -20.87 -4.22
CA LYS A 54 -9.32 -19.97 -3.31
C LYS A 54 -8.41 -18.79 -2.97
N VAL A 55 -9.05 -17.68 -2.60
CA VAL A 55 -8.33 -16.50 -2.12
C VAL A 55 -8.68 -16.33 -0.67
N THR A 56 -7.74 -16.58 0.21
CA THR A 56 -7.89 -16.60 1.66
C THR A 56 -6.78 -15.78 2.33
N CYS A 57 -6.89 -15.55 3.63
CA CYS A 57 -5.84 -14.84 4.36
C CYS A 57 -4.49 -15.56 4.36
N SER A 58 -4.46 -16.88 4.10
CA SER A 58 -3.23 -17.67 3.98
C SER A 58 -2.44 -17.35 2.72
N ASP A 59 -3.07 -16.72 1.73
CA ASP A 59 -2.43 -16.29 0.49
C ASP A 59 -1.56 -15.05 0.68
N PHE A 60 -1.75 -14.30 1.77
CA PHE A 60 -1.08 -13.02 1.98
C PHE A 60 -0.10 -13.08 3.15
N LYS A 61 1.01 -12.35 3.03
CA LYS A 61 1.99 -12.22 4.11
C LYS A 61 1.71 -10.99 4.98
N THR A 62 1.02 -10.00 4.43
CA THR A 62 0.75 -8.71 5.08
C THR A 62 -0.69 -8.25 4.86
N GLN A 63 -1.17 -7.42 5.79
CA GLN A 63 -2.48 -6.78 5.67
C GLN A 63 -2.56 -5.88 4.43
N ALA A 64 -1.46 -5.24 4.04
CA ALA A 64 -1.39 -4.40 2.84
C ALA A 64 -1.66 -5.19 1.56
N GLU A 65 -1.12 -6.40 1.43
CA GLU A 65 -1.36 -7.28 0.28
C GLU A 65 -2.82 -7.78 0.25
N ALA A 66 -3.35 -8.18 1.41
CA ALA A 66 -4.74 -8.62 1.52
C ALA A 66 -5.75 -7.50 1.20
N ASN A 67 -5.44 -6.25 1.59
CA ASN A 67 -6.28 -5.08 1.30
C ASN A 67 -6.37 -4.77 -0.20
N ILE A 68 -5.32 -5.10 -0.97
CA ILE A 68 -5.37 -4.98 -2.44
C ILE A 68 -6.40 -5.98 -2.97
N ALA A 69 -6.36 -7.24 -2.54
CA ALA A 69 -7.36 -8.24 -2.94
C ALA A 69 -8.78 -7.83 -2.54
N LEU A 70 -8.98 -7.28 -1.33
CA LEU A 70 -10.29 -6.74 -0.92
C LEU A 70 -10.79 -5.64 -1.88
N ALA A 71 -9.91 -4.73 -2.31
CA ALA A 71 -10.25 -3.70 -3.28
C ALA A 71 -10.62 -4.25 -4.68
N HIS A 72 -10.21 -5.48 -5.00
CA HIS A 72 -10.57 -6.21 -6.22
C HIS A 72 -11.86 -7.06 -6.08
N GLY A 73 -12.55 -6.98 -4.94
CA GLY A 73 -13.86 -7.62 -4.72
C GLY A 73 -13.83 -8.91 -3.89
N TYR A 74 -12.67 -9.28 -3.33
CA TYR A 74 -12.55 -10.42 -2.42
C TYR A 74 -12.99 -10.05 -1.00
N THR A 75 -14.30 -9.79 -0.85
CA THR A 75 -14.92 -9.41 0.43
C THR A 75 -14.85 -10.52 1.48
N ASN A 76 -14.61 -11.76 1.07
CA ASN A 76 -14.38 -12.89 1.96
C ASN A 76 -13.10 -12.77 2.81
N LEU A 77 -12.24 -11.79 2.52
CA LEU A 77 -11.04 -11.47 3.31
C LEU A 77 -11.34 -10.49 4.46
N ASP A 78 -12.50 -9.84 4.44
CA ASP A 78 -12.97 -8.86 5.43
C ASP A 78 -14.27 -9.36 6.07
N GLY A 79 -14.13 -10.23 7.07
CA GLY A 79 -15.26 -10.91 7.70
C GLY A 79 -16.15 -10.00 8.55
N ASN A 80 -15.60 -8.89 9.06
CA ASN A 80 -16.32 -7.88 9.86
C ASN A 80 -16.83 -6.71 9.01
N GLY A 81 -16.38 -6.56 7.77
CA GLY A 81 -16.85 -5.54 6.84
C GLY A 81 -16.40 -4.13 7.19
N ASP A 82 -15.27 -3.99 7.88
CA ASP A 82 -14.74 -2.70 8.32
C ASP A 82 -13.74 -2.08 7.33
N GLY A 83 -13.54 -2.73 6.18
CA GLY A 83 -12.63 -2.32 5.14
C GLY A 83 -11.18 -2.77 5.38
N LYS A 84 -10.92 -3.66 6.35
CA LYS A 84 -9.61 -4.23 6.62
C LYS A 84 -9.60 -5.73 6.35
N ALA A 85 -8.91 -6.13 5.30
CA ALA A 85 -8.68 -7.53 5.00
C ALA A 85 -7.74 -8.17 6.03
N CYS A 86 -8.07 -9.38 6.47
CA CYS A 86 -7.18 -10.27 7.20
C CYS A 86 -6.46 -9.60 8.38
N GLU A 87 -7.22 -9.04 9.33
CA GLU A 87 -6.71 -8.27 10.47
C GLU A 87 -5.74 -9.02 11.39
N SER A 88 -5.68 -10.35 11.27
CA SER A 88 -4.68 -11.17 11.95
C SER A 88 -3.28 -11.08 11.33
N LEU A 89 -3.14 -10.53 10.11
CA LEU A 89 -1.86 -10.37 9.43
C LEU A 89 -1.12 -9.11 9.90
N PRO A 90 0.22 -9.12 9.86
CA PRO A 90 1.02 -7.94 10.17
C PRO A 90 0.71 -6.76 9.22
N ALA A 91 0.60 -5.56 9.78
CA ALA A 91 0.31 -4.31 9.05
C ALA A 91 1.50 -3.75 8.22
N LYS A 92 2.43 -4.61 7.78
CA LYS A 92 3.76 -4.23 7.29
C LYS A 92 3.78 -3.66 5.87
#